data_AF-A0A1G2F5X2-F1
#
_entry.id   AF-A0A1G2F5X2-F1
#
_cell.length_a   1.000
_cell.length_b   1.000
_cell.length_c   1.000
_cell.angle_alpha   90.00
_cell.angle_beta   90.00
_cell.angle_gamma   90.00
#
_symmetry.space_group_name_H-M   'P 1'
#
loop_
_entity.id
_entity.type
_entity.pdbx_description
1 polymer ?
#
loop_
_entity_poly.entity_id
_entity_poly.type
_entity_poly.pdbx_seq_one_letter_code
_entity_poly.pdbx_strand_id
1 'polypeptide(L)'
;MKKIIYIAASMLLFVLLSFILHSAIEIPMISLLTKNFDKYGLGLSWQNWYAIHSIGTFLLAFLGLAAGYFVGRRWWKIIYIEKKYRGFFKKRGFTLIEILVVIAIIGIIASIVLVALGSVRDKARDVKRKTTLAWAGRVLSGSSCYMPNEGAGDYDIADLWEEIKMKYPQISAPPQDPKTGTQTQTNYHYIVNDSGKCAMYANLEMESEAVTLPLISAPTPGGGTGVFQAPSAGWNGSTKYYQVSN
;
A
#
# COMPACT_ATOMS: atom_id res chain seq x y z
N MET A 1 36.13 -13.56 -15.31
CA MET A 1 34.93 -13.80 -14.48
C MET A 1 34.90 -12.97 -13.19
N LYS A 2 35.84 -13.11 -12.25
CA LYS A 2 35.81 -12.40 -10.94
C LYS A 2 35.65 -10.86 -11.01
N LYS A 3 36.37 -10.21 -11.93
CA LYS A 3 36.27 -8.75 -12.17
C LYS A 3 34.87 -8.31 -12.58
N ILE A 4 34.25 -9.06 -13.48
CA ILE A 4 32.93 -8.76 -14.03
C ILE A 4 31.89 -8.87 -12.92
N ILE A 5 31.92 -9.96 -12.15
CA ILE A 5 31.01 -10.20 -11.01
C ILE A 5 31.13 -9.07 -9.98
N TYR A 6 32.36 -8.66 -9.63
CA TYR A 6 32.57 -7.57 -8.67
C TYR A 6 32.00 -6.23 -9.16
N ILE A 7 32.28 -5.87 -10.41
CA ILE A 7 31.77 -4.61 -11.00
C ILE A 7 30.25 -4.66 -11.10
N ALA A 8 29.67 -5.79 -11.51
CA ALA A 8 28.22 -5.99 -11.56
C ALA A 8 27.58 -5.87 -10.17
N ALA A 9 28.19 -6.45 -9.13
CA ALA A 9 27.72 -6.31 -7.75
C ALA A 9 27.77 -4.85 -7.27
N SER A 10 28.84 -4.11 -7.62
CA SER A 10 28.95 -2.68 -7.34
C SER A 10 27.88 -1.86 -8.06
N MET A 11 27.59 -2.16 -9.32
CA MET A 11 26.51 -1.52 -10.08
C MET A 11 25.15 -1.79 -9.43
N LEU A 12 24.86 -3.04 -9.07
CA LEU A 12 23.62 -3.43 -8.39
C LEU A 12 23.46 -2.71 -7.05
N LEU A 13 24.52 -2.65 -6.23
CA LEU A 13 24.49 -1.94 -4.96
C LEU A 13 24.14 -0.45 -5.13
N PHE A 14 24.76 0.24 -6.07
CA PHE A 14 24.48 1.67 -6.27
C PHE A 14 23.10 1.94 -6.87
N VAL A 15 22.57 1.04 -7.69
CA VAL A 15 21.17 1.09 -8.13
C VAL A 15 20.23 0.96 -6.92
N LEU A 16 20.47 0.00 -6.02
CA LEU A 16 19.67 -0.15 -4.81
C LEU A 16 19.75 1.10 -3.90
N LEU A 17 20.95 1.66 -3.70
CA LEU A 17 21.14 2.90 -2.95
C LEU A 17 20.39 4.08 -3.58
N SER A 18 20.32 4.14 -4.92
CA SER A 18 19.57 5.19 -5.61
C SER A 18 18.07 5.12 -5.30
N PHE A 19 17.47 3.93 -5.23
CA PHE A 19 16.06 3.76 -4.85
C PHE A 19 15.79 4.15 -3.41
N ILE A 20 16.72 3.86 -2.49
CA ILE A 20 16.61 4.30 -1.09
C ILE A 20 16.64 5.82 -1.01
N LEU A 21 17.59 6.47 -1.70
CA LEU A 21 17.70 7.93 -1.74
C LEU A 21 16.45 8.57 -2.35
N HIS A 22 15.95 8.01 -3.45
CA HIS A 22 14.70 8.44 -4.10
C HIS A 22 13.52 8.39 -3.12
N SER A 23 13.31 7.23 -2.49
CA SER A 23 12.20 7.02 -1.55
C SER A 23 12.27 7.96 -0.34
N ALA A 24 13.49 8.22 0.17
CA ALA A 24 13.70 9.12 1.30
C ALA A 24 13.29 10.57 1.00
N ILE A 25 13.40 11.01 -0.25
CA ILE A 25 12.97 12.35 -0.69
C ILE A 25 11.48 12.37 -1.01
N GLU A 26 10.95 11.30 -1.61
CA GLU A 26 9.62 11.30 -2.17
C GLU A 26 8.50 11.10 -1.18
N ILE A 27 8.68 10.21 -0.21
CA ILE A 27 7.69 9.97 0.84
C ILE A 27 7.29 11.28 1.54
N PRO A 28 8.23 12.13 2.03
CA PRO A 28 7.84 13.39 2.64
C PRO A 28 7.24 14.38 1.64
N MET A 29 7.77 14.46 0.41
CA MET A 29 7.24 15.35 -0.63
C MET A 29 5.80 15.02 -1.02
N ILE A 30 5.48 13.74 -1.26
CA ILE A 30 4.12 13.27 -1.57
C ILE A 30 3.19 13.54 -0.39
N SER A 31 3.67 13.38 0.85
CA SER A 31 2.86 13.70 2.03
C SER A 31 2.47 15.18 2.08
N LEU A 32 3.37 16.09 1.69
CA LEU A 32 3.06 17.53 1.60
C LEU A 32 2.11 17.84 0.45
N LEU A 33 2.38 17.30 -0.74
CA LEU A 33 1.56 17.51 -1.94
C LEU A 33 0.12 17.02 -1.75
N THR A 34 -0.07 15.88 -1.09
CA THR A 34 -1.40 15.30 -0.84
C THR A 34 -2.16 16.02 0.28
N LYS A 35 -1.47 16.68 1.22
CA LYS A 35 -2.12 17.46 2.29
C LYS A 35 -2.71 18.78 1.79
N ASN A 36 -1.96 19.52 0.97
CA ASN A 36 -2.43 20.78 0.40
C ASN A 36 -1.69 21.07 -0.90
N PHE A 37 -2.28 20.66 -2.01
CA PHE A 37 -1.64 20.77 -3.31
C PHE A 37 -1.46 22.24 -3.74
N ASP A 38 -2.39 23.12 -3.41
CA ASP A 38 -2.29 24.54 -3.80
C ASP A 38 -1.08 25.23 -3.15
N LYS A 39 -0.74 24.83 -1.92
CA LYS A 39 0.42 25.36 -1.19
C LYS A 39 1.75 24.75 -1.64
N TYR A 40 1.77 23.42 -1.85
CA TYR A 40 3.03 22.67 -2.05
C TYR A 40 3.28 22.26 -3.50
N GLY A 41 2.31 22.41 -4.39
CA GLY A 41 2.36 22.00 -5.80
C GLY A 41 3.22 22.90 -6.68
N LEU A 42 3.76 24.00 -6.16
CA LEU A 42 4.62 24.94 -6.89
C LEU A 42 3.98 25.49 -8.19
N GLY A 43 2.64 25.56 -8.24
CA GLY A 43 1.89 25.97 -9.43
C GLY A 43 1.90 24.96 -10.59
N LEU A 44 2.45 23.76 -10.38
CA LEU A 44 2.43 22.67 -11.36
C LEU A 44 1.18 21.82 -11.20
N SER A 45 0.71 21.21 -12.28
CA SER A 45 -0.37 20.21 -12.22
C SER A 45 0.10 18.89 -11.62
N TRP A 46 -0.83 18.06 -11.17
CA TRP A 46 -0.53 16.69 -10.71
C TRP A 46 0.15 15.85 -11.78
N GLN A 47 -0.22 16.02 -13.06
CA GLN A 47 0.41 15.33 -14.18
C GLN A 47 1.89 15.74 -14.33
N ASN A 48 2.21 17.02 -14.15
CA ASN A 48 3.59 17.50 -14.23
C ASN A 48 4.43 16.92 -13.08
N TRP A 49 3.90 16.89 -11.86
CA TRP A 49 4.57 16.26 -10.71
C TRP A 49 4.82 14.77 -10.94
N TYR A 50 3.83 14.06 -11.45
CA TYR A 50 3.98 12.65 -11.81
C TYR A 50 5.06 12.43 -12.88
N ALA A 51 5.13 13.30 -13.88
CA ALA A 51 6.17 13.26 -14.90
C ALA A 51 7.56 13.54 -14.32
N ILE A 52 7.71 14.57 -13.48
CA ILE A 52 8.97 14.92 -12.81
C ILE A 52 9.45 13.75 -11.94
N HIS A 53 8.56 13.16 -11.15
CA HIS A 53 8.83 11.97 -10.35
C HIS A 53 9.37 10.83 -11.23
N SER A 54 8.62 10.45 -12.26
CA SER A 54 8.97 9.34 -13.16
C SER A 54 10.34 9.54 -13.82
N ILE A 55 10.58 10.74 -14.37
CA ILE A 55 11.85 11.09 -15.01
C ILE A 55 12.99 11.07 -13.97
N GLY A 56 12.74 11.63 -12.79
CA GLY A 56 13.67 11.63 -11.67
C GLY A 56 14.09 10.21 -11.24
N THR A 57 13.14 9.27 -11.18
CA THR A 57 13.41 7.86 -10.87
C THR A 57 14.40 7.24 -11.85
N PHE A 58 14.14 7.38 -13.15
CA PHE A 58 15.01 6.80 -14.18
C PHE A 58 16.38 7.47 -14.22
N LEU A 59 16.44 8.80 -14.08
CA LEU A 59 17.70 9.54 -14.04
C LEU A 59 18.55 9.13 -12.85
N LEU A 60 17.95 9.06 -11.65
CA LEU A 60 18.68 8.70 -10.44
C LEU A 60 19.16 7.24 -10.48
N ALA A 61 18.35 6.32 -11.01
CA ALA A 61 18.74 4.93 -11.22
C ALA A 61 19.90 4.79 -12.21
N PHE A 62 19.88 5.55 -13.31
CA PHE A 62 20.97 5.57 -14.28
C PHE A 62 22.26 6.14 -13.68
N LEU A 63 22.16 7.24 -12.92
CA LEU A 63 23.29 7.82 -12.20
C LEU A 63 23.86 6.84 -11.17
N GLY A 64 23.01 6.11 -10.45
CA GLY A 64 23.42 5.02 -9.56
C GLY A 64 24.20 3.94 -10.31
N LEU A 65 23.66 3.46 -11.44
CA LEU A 65 24.33 2.45 -12.27
C LEU A 65 25.70 2.92 -12.77
N ALA A 66 25.78 4.16 -13.29
CA ALA A 66 27.02 4.76 -13.76
C ALA A 66 28.04 4.91 -12.62
N ALA A 67 27.63 5.47 -11.48
CA ALA A 67 28.47 5.62 -10.29
C ALA A 67 29.00 4.26 -9.82
N GLY A 68 28.13 3.25 -9.71
CA GLY A 68 28.50 1.89 -9.34
C GLY A 68 29.51 1.26 -10.30
N TYR A 69 29.41 1.52 -11.60
CA TYR A 69 30.38 1.09 -12.59
C TYR A 69 31.76 1.75 -12.40
N PHE A 70 31.81 3.08 -12.26
CA PHE A 70 33.06 3.82 -12.09
C PHE A 70 33.74 3.50 -10.76
N VAL A 71 32.98 3.48 -9.66
CA VAL A 71 33.46 3.10 -8.32
C VAL A 71 33.97 1.68 -8.33
N GLY A 72 33.20 0.72 -8.88
CA GLY A 72 33.59 -0.68 -8.97
C GLY A 72 34.90 -0.86 -9.75
N ARG A 73 35.07 -0.16 -10.87
CA ARG A 73 36.33 -0.17 -11.65
C ARG A 73 37.51 0.43 -10.87
N ARG A 74 37.30 1.57 -10.20
CA ARG A 74 38.33 2.26 -9.42
C ARG A 74 38.83 1.38 -8.28
N TRP A 75 37.92 0.83 -7.48
CA TRP A 75 38.26 -0.03 -6.36
C TRP A 75 38.87 -1.37 -6.80
N TRP A 76 38.41 -1.96 -7.91
CA TRP A 76 39.07 -3.13 -8.48
C TRP A 76 40.55 -2.88 -8.77
N LYS A 77 40.86 -1.72 -9.39
CA LYS A 77 42.25 -1.34 -9.71
C LYS A 77 43.08 -1.20 -8.43
N ILE A 78 42.55 -0.49 -7.44
CA ILE A 78 43.23 -0.23 -6.16
C ILE A 78 43.52 -1.53 -5.40
N ILE A 79 42.52 -2.41 -5.28
CA ILE A 79 42.60 -3.64 -4.47
C ILE A 79 43.41 -4.74 -5.17
N TYR A 80 43.07 -5.06 -6.43
CA TYR A 80 43.59 -6.28 -7.08
C TYR A 80 44.81 -6.04 -7.97
N ILE A 81 44.96 -4.84 -8.56
CA ILE A 81 46.02 -4.54 -9.53
C ILE A 81 47.17 -3.80 -8.85
N GLU A 82 46.90 -2.58 -8.38
CA GLU A 82 47.90 -1.71 -7.73
C GLU A 82 48.34 -2.29 -6.40
N LYS A 83 47.49 -3.12 -5.77
CA LYS A 83 47.78 -3.76 -4.49
C LYS A 83 48.21 -2.74 -3.45
N LYS A 84 47.70 -1.51 -3.54
CA LYS A 84 48.13 -0.36 -2.75
C LYS A 84 47.96 -0.61 -1.24
N TYR A 85 47.08 -1.55 -0.88
CA TYR A 85 46.82 -1.99 0.49
C TYR A 85 47.28 -3.44 0.79
N ARG A 86 48.13 -4.07 -0.03
CA ARG A 86 48.57 -5.47 0.16
C ARG A 86 49.29 -5.75 1.49
N GLY A 87 49.92 -4.73 2.08
CA GLY A 87 50.55 -4.84 3.40
C GLY A 87 49.53 -5.02 4.53
N PHE A 88 48.35 -4.41 4.39
CA PHE A 88 47.23 -4.49 5.34
C PHE A 88 46.35 -5.73 5.05
N PHE A 89 46.08 -6.00 3.76
CA PHE A 89 45.39 -7.19 3.28
C PHE A 89 46.39 -8.26 2.83
N LYS A 90 47.21 -8.78 3.75
CA LYS A 90 47.90 -10.07 3.52
C LYS A 90 46.83 -11.13 3.22
N LYS A 91 47.15 -12.15 2.40
CA LYS A 91 46.28 -13.27 1.97
C LYS A 91 45.61 -14.01 3.14
N ARG A 92 44.66 -13.39 3.82
CA ARG A 92 43.77 -14.00 4.79
C ARG A 92 42.44 -14.16 4.07
N GLY A 93 41.82 -15.32 4.20
CA GLY A 93 40.47 -15.55 3.71
C GLY A 93 39.51 -14.51 4.32
N PHE A 94 38.32 -14.41 3.75
CA PHE A 94 37.25 -13.59 4.32
C PHE A 94 37.11 -13.94 5.80
N THR A 95 37.28 -12.94 6.67
CA THR A 95 37.28 -13.16 8.11
C THR A 95 35.86 -13.27 8.63
N LEU A 96 35.69 -13.94 9.77
CA LEU A 96 34.39 -14.09 10.41
C LEU A 96 33.75 -12.74 10.75
N ILE A 97 34.58 -11.75 11.13
CA ILE A 97 34.11 -10.39 11.40
C ILE A 97 33.64 -9.66 10.14
N GLU A 98 34.28 -9.90 8.98
CA GLU A 98 33.85 -9.30 7.72
C GLU A 98 32.49 -9.88 7.26
N ILE A 99 32.26 -11.19 7.41
CA ILE A 99 30.94 -11.78 7.12
C ILE A 99 29.89 -11.24 8.10
N LEU A 100 30.25 -11.12 9.39
CA LEU A 100 29.34 -10.61 10.42
C LEU A 100 28.86 -9.19 10.11
N VAL A 101 29.77 -8.29 9.69
CA VAL A 101 29.42 -6.92 9.31
C VAL A 101 28.49 -6.90 8.09
N VAL A 102 28.74 -7.75 7.09
CA VAL A 102 27.88 -7.83 5.90
C VAL A 102 26.46 -8.27 6.26
N ILE A 103 26.31 -9.31 7.09
CA ILE A 103 24.99 -9.77 7.54
C ILE A 103 24.32 -8.70 8.41
N ALA A 104 25.07 -8.00 9.27
CA ALA A 104 24.54 -6.90 10.07
C ALA A 104 23.99 -5.76 9.18
N ILE A 105 24.72 -5.35 8.13
CA ILE A 105 24.27 -4.33 7.19
C ILE A 105 23.01 -4.80 6.44
N ILE A 106 22.99 -6.04 5.96
CA ILE A 106 21.80 -6.62 5.30
C ILE A 106 20.61 -6.64 6.26
N GLY A 107 20.82 -7.01 7.53
CA GLY A 107 19.79 -7.01 8.56
C GLY A 107 19.20 -5.62 8.84
N ILE A 108 20.04 -4.59 8.90
CA ILE A 108 19.61 -3.20 9.09
C ILE A 108 18.81 -2.70 7.87
N ILE A 109 19.27 -2.98 6.65
CA ILE A 109 18.53 -2.58 5.44
C ILE A 109 17.20 -3.33 5.36
N ALA A 110 17.18 -4.63 5.67
CA ALA A 110 15.97 -5.45 5.67
C ALA A 110 14.94 -4.98 6.70
N SER A 111 15.37 -4.53 7.89
CA SER A 111 14.45 -4.04 8.92
C SER A 111 13.76 -2.72 8.50
N ILE A 112 14.50 -1.79 7.90
CA ILE A 112 13.95 -0.53 7.37
C ILE A 112 12.90 -0.82 6.29
N VAL A 113 13.22 -1.72 5.36
CA VAL A 113 12.29 -2.13 4.29
C VAL A 113 11.02 -2.77 4.86
N LEU A 114 11.15 -3.62 5.89
CA LEU A 114 10.00 -4.30 6.49
C LEU A 114 9.00 -3.32 7.11
N VAL A 115 9.49 -2.28 7.81
CA VAL A 115 8.63 -1.25 8.43
C VAL A 115 7.88 -0.45 7.36
N ALA A 116 8.54 -0.11 6.24
CA ALA A 116 7.90 0.62 5.15
C ALA A 116 6.75 -0.17 4.48
N LEU A 117 6.83 -1.50 4.46
CA LEU A 117 5.81 -2.35 3.83
C LEU A 117 4.50 -2.49 4.63
N GLY A 118 4.48 -2.15 5.92
CA GLY A 118 3.27 -2.24 6.75
C GLY A 118 2.13 -1.38 6.22
N SER A 119 2.35 -0.07 6.15
CA SER A 119 1.35 0.91 5.67
C SER A 119 0.88 0.64 4.23
N VAL A 120 1.77 0.14 3.36
CA VAL A 120 1.44 -0.20 1.98
C VAL A 120 0.46 -1.38 1.91
N ARG A 121 0.64 -2.39 2.77
CA ARG A 121 -0.27 -3.53 2.84
C ARG A 121 -1.65 -3.12 3.35
N ASP A 122 -1.71 -2.24 4.35
CA ASP A 122 -2.96 -1.71 4.89
C ASP A 122 -3.73 -0.95 3.80
N LYS A 123 -3.04 -0.06 3.06
CA LYS A 123 -3.60 0.66 1.92
C LYS A 123 -4.12 -0.27 0.82
N ALA A 124 -3.35 -1.30 0.46
CA ALA A 124 -3.74 -2.26 -0.56
C ALA A 124 -5.01 -3.04 -0.16
N ARG A 125 -5.13 -3.41 1.12
CA ARG A 125 -6.34 -4.06 1.66
C ARG A 125 -7.53 -3.10 1.67
N ASP A 126 -7.34 -1.83 2.01
CA ASP A 126 -8.41 -0.82 1.94
C ASP A 126 -8.90 -0.58 0.50
N VAL A 127 -8.00 -0.55 -0.49
CA VAL A 127 -8.39 -0.50 -1.91
C VAL A 127 -9.22 -1.72 -2.30
N LYS A 128 -8.83 -2.92 -1.83
CA LYS A 128 -9.61 -4.14 -2.05
C LYS A 128 -10.99 -4.04 -1.41
N ARG A 129 -11.11 -3.57 -0.16
CA ARG A 129 -12.40 -3.34 0.53
C ARG A 129 -13.32 -2.43 -0.26
N LYS A 130 -12.82 -1.25 -0.66
CA LYS A 130 -13.59 -0.27 -1.43
C LYS A 130 -14.08 -0.85 -2.76
N THR A 131 -13.21 -1.58 -3.46
CA THR A 131 -13.55 -2.24 -4.73
C THR A 131 -14.62 -3.32 -4.54
N THR A 132 -14.49 -4.12 -3.49
CA THR A 132 -15.46 -5.17 -3.13
C THR A 132 -16.81 -4.56 -2.77
N LEU A 133 -16.84 -3.51 -1.95
CA LEU A 133 -18.07 -2.79 -1.59
C LEU A 133 -18.74 -2.14 -2.81
N ALA A 134 -17.97 -1.56 -3.72
CA ALA A 134 -18.51 -0.99 -4.95
C ALA A 134 -19.12 -2.07 -5.86
N TRP A 135 -18.51 -3.25 -5.94
CA TRP A 135 -19.10 -4.39 -6.65
C TRP A 135 -20.37 -4.90 -5.96
N ALA A 136 -20.32 -5.14 -4.65
CA ALA A 136 -21.44 -5.69 -3.89
C ALA A 136 -22.63 -4.71 -3.82
N GLY A 137 -22.37 -3.41 -3.71
CA GLY A 137 -23.39 -2.36 -3.80
C GLY A 137 -24.10 -2.36 -5.16
N ARG A 138 -23.42 -2.62 -6.28
CA ARG A 138 -24.11 -2.76 -7.58
C ARG A 138 -25.02 -3.99 -7.64
N VAL A 139 -24.65 -5.07 -6.95
CA VAL A 139 -25.44 -6.30 -6.89
C VAL A 139 -26.70 -6.09 -6.03
N LEU A 140 -26.55 -5.53 -4.83
CA LEU A 140 -27.62 -5.40 -3.85
C LEU A 140 -28.47 -4.13 -4.00
N SER A 141 -27.93 -3.08 -4.63
CA SER A 141 -28.60 -1.78 -4.82
C SER A 141 -29.00 -1.50 -6.26
N GLY A 142 -29.15 -2.54 -7.11
CA GLY A 142 -29.41 -2.45 -8.56
C GLY A 142 -30.56 -1.51 -8.97
N SER A 143 -31.74 -2.05 -9.30
CA SER A 143 -32.93 -1.22 -9.59
C SER A 143 -33.62 -0.71 -8.33
N SER A 144 -33.52 -1.48 -7.25
CA SER A 144 -33.99 -1.18 -5.91
C SER A 144 -33.08 -1.88 -4.92
N CYS A 145 -33.02 -1.38 -3.68
CA CYS A 145 -32.33 -2.08 -2.62
C CYS A 145 -32.94 -3.46 -2.37
N TYR A 146 -32.08 -4.46 -2.17
CA TYR A 146 -32.51 -5.76 -1.68
C TYR A 146 -33.10 -5.61 -0.27
N MET A 147 -34.29 -6.17 -0.04
CA MET A 147 -34.91 -6.23 1.28
C MET A 147 -34.77 -7.67 1.81
N PRO A 148 -34.01 -7.90 2.89
CA PRO A 148 -33.96 -9.19 3.57
C PRO A 148 -35.33 -9.66 4.06
N ASN A 149 -35.50 -10.97 4.23
CA ASN A 149 -36.77 -11.51 4.75
C ASN A 149 -37.05 -11.05 6.20
N GLU A 150 -36.00 -10.79 6.98
CA GLU A 150 -36.10 -10.24 8.33
C GLU A 150 -36.54 -8.77 8.35
N GLY A 151 -36.54 -8.09 7.20
CA GLY A 151 -36.96 -6.71 7.04
C GLY A 151 -35.80 -5.71 7.01
N ALA A 152 -36.11 -4.46 7.36
CA ALA A 152 -35.13 -3.38 7.45
C ALA A 152 -34.19 -3.60 8.65
N GLY A 153 -32.90 -3.35 8.44
CA GLY A 153 -31.88 -3.62 9.44
C GLY A 153 -30.47 -3.45 8.91
N ASP A 154 -29.51 -3.83 9.75
CA ASP A 154 -28.08 -3.82 9.49
C ASP A 154 -27.53 -5.23 9.69
N TYR A 155 -26.92 -5.77 8.65
CA TYR A 155 -26.57 -7.19 8.54
C TYR A 155 -25.14 -7.36 8.05
N ASP A 156 -24.40 -8.32 8.60
CA ASP A 156 -23.20 -8.82 7.92
C ASP A 156 -23.65 -9.58 6.67
N ILE A 157 -22.89 -9.48 5.56
CA ILE A 157 -23.20 -10.20 4.33
C ILE A 157 -23.19 -11.73 4.53
N ALA A 158 -22.46 -12.24 5.53
CA ALA A 158 -22.52 -13.65 5.92
C ALA A 158 -23.93 -14.09 6.31
N ASP A 159 -24.65 -13.27 7.08
CA ASP A 159 -25.98 -13.60 7.60
C ASP A 159 -27.02 -13.65 6.48
N LEU A 160 -26.85 -12.80 5.46
CA LEU A 160 -27.71 -12.74 4.28
C LEU A 160 -27.30 -13.73 3.17
N TRP A 161 -26.22 -14.49 3.37
CA TRP A 161 -25.56 -15.17 2.25
C TRP A 161 -26.43 -16.22 1.56
N GLU A 162 -27.18 -17.02 2.31
CA GLU A 162 -28.05 -18.05 1.72
C GLU A 162 -29.17 -17.44 0.88
N GLU A 163 -29.71 -16.29 1.30
CA GLU A 163 -30.72 -15.56 0.52
C GLU A 163 -30.11 -14.93 -0.75
N ILE A 164 -28.95 -14.27 -0.60
CA ILE A 164 -28.23 -13.63 -1.70
C ILE A 164 -27.83 -14.67 -2.75
N LYS A 165 -27.32 -15.83 -2.33
CA LYS A 165 -26.93 -16.93 -3.21
C LYS A 165 -28.11 -17.49 -3.99
N MET A 166 -29.28 -17.60 -3.37
CA MET A 166 -30.49 -18.06 -4.06
C MET A 166 -30.93 -17.06 -5.13
N LYS A 167 -30.84 -15.75 -4.83
CA LYS A 167 -31.21 -14.68 -5.77
C LYS A 167 -30.18 -14.46 -6.88
N TYR A 168 -28.90 -14.65 -6.56
CA TYR A 168 -27.76 -14.40 -7.45
C TYR A 168 -26.84 -15.63 -7.51
N PRO A 169 -27.30 -16.75 -8.12
CA PRO A 169 -26.56 -18.02 -8.12
C PRO A 169 -25.21 -17.96 -8.83
N GLN A 170 -24.96 -16.93 -9.64
CA GLN A 170 -23.67 -16.68 -10.27
C GLN A 170 -22.56 -16.26 -9.28
N ILE A 171 -22.91 -15.89 -8.05
CA ILE A 171 -21.95 -15.49 -7.02
C ILE A 171 -21.61 -16.73 -6.19
N SER A 172 -20.38 -17.23 -6.37
CA SER A 172 -19.95 -18.53 -5.82
C SER A 172 -19.64 -18.51 -4.33
N ALA A 173 -19.29 -17.36 -3.75
CA ALA A 173 -18.93 -17.19 -2.35
C ALA A 173 -19.19 -15.76 -1.87
N PRO A 174 -19.44 -15.54 -0.56
CA PRO A 174 -19.62 -14.21 -0.03
C PRO A 174 -18.30 -13.44 -0.14
N PRO A 175 -18.33 -12.12 -0.45
CA PRO A 175 -17.15 -11.30 -0.34
C PRO A 175 -16.63 -11.33 1.10
N GLN A 176 -15.32 -11.41 1.29
CA GLN A 176 -14.71 -11.43 2.63
C GLN A 176 -13.67 -10.33 2.77
N ASP A 177 -13.61 -9.74 3.96
CA ASP A 177 -12.53 -8.83 4.30
C ASP A 177 -11.16 -9.52 4.12
N PRO A 178 -10.19 -8.85 3.46
CA PRO A 178 -8.90 -9.46 3.12
C PRO A 178 -7.98 -9.80 4.30
N LYS A 179 -8.29 -9.35 5.53
CA LYS A 179 -7.47 -9.57 6.73
C LYS A 179 -8.14 -10.51 7.71
N THR A 180 -9.42 -10.32 7.99
CA THR A 180 -10.15 -11.02 9.06
C THR A 180 -11.45 -11.66 8.62
N GLY A 181 -11.85 -11.46 7.35
CA GLY A 181 -13.12 -11.98 6.83
C GLY A 181 -13.10 -13.50 6.75
N THR A 182 -14.24 -14.10 7.08
CA THR A 182 -14.50 -15.54 7.02
C THR A 182 -15.86 -15.79 6.35
N GLN A 183 -16.20 -17.06 6.12
CA GLN A 183 -17.51 -17.40 5.53
C GLN A 183 -18.69 -17.08 6.47
N THR A 184 -18.46 -17.05 7.78
CA THR A 184 -19.49 -16.80 8.80
C THR A 184 -19.47 -15.37 9.34
N GLN A 185 -18.48 -14.57 8.95
CA GLN A 185 -18.36 -13.17 9.32
C GLN A 185 -17.51 -12.48 8.26
N THR A 186 -18.14 -11.80 7.32
CA THR A 186 -17.43 -11.19 6.19
C THR A 186 -16.75 -9.89 6.57
N ASN A 187 -17.27 -9.21 7.61
CA ASN A 187 -16.96 -7.83 7.98
C ASN A 187 -17.31 -6.80 6.89
N TYR A 188 -18.13 -7.18 5.92
CA TYR A 188 -18.86 -6.28 5.04
C TYR A 188 -20.31 -6.25 5.51
N HIS A 189 -20.83 -5.04 5.70
CA HIS A 189 -22.17 -4.84 6.22
C HIS A 189 -23.09 -4.24 5.16
N TYR A 190 -24.34 -4.66 5.19
CA TYR A 190 -25.44 -4.14 4.40
C TYR A 190 -26.51 -3.59 5.34
N ILE A 191 -26.81 -2.30 5.18
CA ILE A 191 -27.88 -1.63 5.91
C ILE A 191 -28.97 -1.20 4.92
N VAL A 192 -30.23 -1.48 5.25
CA VAL A 192 -31.40 -1.09 4.45
C VAL A 192 -32.50 -0.57 5.38
N ASN A 193 -33.21 0.47 4.95
CA ASN A 193 -34.31 1.06 5.70
C ASN A 193 -35.68 0.78 5.06
N ASP A 194 -36.76 1.03 5.80
CA ASP A 194 -38.15 0.86 5.33
C ASP A 194 -38.49 1.76 4.13
N SER A 195 -37.71 2.82 3.90
CA SER A 195 -37.85 3.71 2.73
C SER A 195 -37.20 3.15 1.46
N GLY A 196 -36.64 1.93 1.50
CA GLY A 196 -36.01 1.29 0.35
C GLY A 196 -34.65 1.89 -0.04
N LYS A 197 -34.02 2.63 0.87
CA LYS A 197 -32.63 3.08 0.74
C LYS A 197 -31.71 2.10 1.42
N CYS A 198 -30.50 1.96 0.89
CA CYS A 198 -29.51 1.05 1.45
C CYS A 198 -28.08 1.57 1.30
N ALA A 199 -27.20 1.08 2.15
CA ALA A 199 -25.77 1.31 2.06
C ALA A 199 -25.00 0.02 2.35
N MET A 200 -23.89 -0.15 1.65
CA MET A 200 -22.89 -1.18 1.89
C MET A 200 -21.67 -0.52 2.51
N TYR A 201 -21.14 -1.05 3.61
CA TYR A 201 -20.00 -0.41 4.27
C TYR A 201 -19.04 -1.38 4.96
N ALA A 202 -17.83 -0.90 5.22
CA ALA A 202 -16.83 -1.60 6.04
C ALA A 202 -15.87 -0.63 6.71
N ASN A 203 -15.27 -1.08 7.82
CA ASN A 203 -14.20 -0.36 8.52
C ASN A 203 -12.88 -0.48 7.73
N LEU A 204 -12.21 0.64 7.52
CA LEU A 204 -10.90 0.70 6.88
C LEU A 204 -9.79 0.45 7.91
N GLU A 205 -8.57 0.21 7.46
CA GLU A 205 -7.39 0.09 8.33
C GLU A 205 -6.63 1.41 8.46
N MET A 206 -6.60 2.22 7.41
CA MET A 206 -5.85 3.47 7.41
C MET A 206 -6.60 4.60 8.13
N GLU A 207 -6.15 4.94 9.33
CA GLU A 207 -6.66 6.11 10.08
C GLU A 207 -6.40 7.43 9.36
N SER A 208 -5.35 7.49 8.55
CA SER A 208 -5.00 8.66 7.73
C SER A 208 -5.87 8.84 6.48
N GLU A 209 -6.83 7.95 6.22
CA GLU A 209 -7.74 8.07 5.09
C GLU A 209 -8.57 9.35 5.17
N ALA A 210 -8.64 10.09 4.05
CA ALA A 210 -9.36 11.36 3.99
C ALA A 210 -10.87 11.14 4.12
N VAL A 211 -11.53 11.96 4.94
CA VAL A 211 -12.99 11.95 5.10
C VAL A 211 -13.62 12.70 3.92
N THR A 212 -14.48 12.02 3.17
CA THR A 212 -15.18 12.59 2.01
C THR A 212 -16.68 12.80 2.28
N LEU A 213 -17.22 12.18 3.33
CA LEU A 213 -18.59 12.34 3.80
C LEU A 213 -18.58 12.95 5.21
N PRO A 214 -18.29 14.25 5.37
CA PRO A 214 -18.12 14.88 6.68
C PRO A 214 -19.43 15.08 7.45
N LEU A 215 -20.58 14.92 6.79
CA LEU A 215 -21.90 15.16 7.38
C LEU A 215 -22.49 13.94 8.09
N ILE A 216 -21.85 12.76 7.97
CA ILE A 216 -22.32 11.53 8.60
C ILE A 216 -21.22 10.95 9.49
N SER A 217 -21.61 10.31 10.58
CA SER A 217 -20.70 9.63 11.51
C SER A 217 -21.07 8.16 11.73
N ALA A 218 -22.03 7.65 10.96
CA ALA A 218 -22.52 6.29 11.00
C ALA A 218 -22.97 5.86 9.60
N PRO A 219 -23.04 4.54 9.32
CA PRO A 219 -23.58 4.03 8.07
C PRO A 219 -24.99 4.58 7.85
N THR A 220 -25.20 5.24 6.72
CA THR A 220 -26.46 5.95 6.46
C THR A 220 -26.99 5.57 5.08
N PRO A 221 -28.09 4.80 4.99
CA PRO A 221 -28.83 4.62 3.74
C PRO A 221 -29.24 5.96 3.13
N GLY A 222 -28.92 6.19 1.86
CA GLY A 222 -29.09 7.49 1.20
C GLY A 222 -27.93 8.48 1.43
N GLY A 223 -26.92 8.13 2.23
CA GLY A 223 -25.85 9.03 2.68
C GLY A 223 -24.69 9.24 1.70
N GLY A 224 -24.83 8.77 0.46
CA GLY A 224 -23.80 8.87 -0.58
C GLY A 224 -22.66 7.87 -0.47
N THR A 225 -21.71 7.94 -1.40
CA THR A 225 -20.57 7.02 -1.50
C THR A 225 -19.28 7.73 -1.11
N GLY A 226 -18.51 7.16 -0.17
CA GLY A 226 -17.29 7.79 0.32
C GLY A 226 -16.88 7.33 1.71
N VAL A 227 -15.89 8.03 2.27
CA VAL A 227 -15.33 7.77 3.59
C VAL A 227 -15.97 8.69 4.62
N PHE A 228 -16.49 8.12 5.70
CA PHE A 228 -16.94 8.84 6.89
C PHE A 228 -16.11 8.46 8.12
N GLN A 229 -16.24 9.24 9.19
CA GLN A 229 -15.54 9.00 10.45
C GLN A 229 -16.54 8.69 11.56
N ALA A 230 -16.41 7.51 12.15
CA ALA A 230 -17.18 7.07 13.30
C ALA A 230 -16.64 7.67 14.62
N PRO A 231 -17.47 7.79 15.67
CA PRO A 231 -17.04 8.30 16.97
C PRO A 231 -16.08 7.36 17.71
N SER A 232 -16.08 6.07 17.38
CA SER A 232 -15.22 5.04 17.97
C SER A 232 -14.56 4.20 16.89
N ALA A 233 -13.43 3.59 17.25
CA ALA A 233 -12.74 2.67 16.36
C ALA A 233 -13.59 1.42 16.10
N GLY A 234 -13.56 0.95 14.86
CA GLY A 234 -14.15 -0.30 14.44
C GLY A 234 -13.23 -1.50 14.69
N TRP A 235 -13.59 -2.63 14.10
CA TRP A 235 -12.90 -3.90 14.27
C TRP A 235 -11.47 -3.91 13.68
N ASN A 236 -11.15 -3.03 12.71
CA ASN A 236 -9.79 -2.83 12.21
C ASN A 236 -8.96 -1.87 13.07
N GLY A 237 -9.54 -1.33 14.16
CA GLY A 237 -8.88 -0.35 15.03
C GLY A 237 -8.82 1.07 14.47
N SER A 238 -9.46 1.35 13.33
CA SER A 238 -9.58 2.69 12.77
C SER A 238 -10.98 3.27 12.99
N THR A 239 -11.10 4.59 13.02
CA THR A 239 -12.39 5.30 13.03
C THR A 239 -12.96 5.51 11.62
N LYS A 240 -12.24 5.09 10.58
CA LYS A 240 -12.59 5.35 9.18
C LYS A 240 -13.44 4.23 8.62
N TYR A 241 -14.54 4.60 7.98
CA TYR A 241 -15.43 3.68 7.31
C TYR A 241 -15.65 4.15 5.89
N TYR A 242 -15.71 3.20 4.96
CA TYR A 242 -16.14 3.48 3.60
C TYR A 242 -17.53 2.91 3.40
N GLN A 243 -18.42 3.72 2.82
CA GLN A 243 -19.74 3.26 2.40
C GLN A 243 -19.99 3.52 0.92
N VAL A 244 -20.88 2.71 0.35
CA VAL A 244 -21.47 2.85 -0.97
C VAL A 244 -22.99 2.83 -0.78
N SER A 245 -23.65 3.94 -1.10
CA SER A 245 -25.10 4.10 -0.93
C SER A 245 -25.76 4.51 -2.24
N ASN A 246 -27.02 4.09 -2.42
CA ASN A 246 -27.93 4.63 -3.44
C ASN A 246 -28.78 5.81 -2.91
#